data_AF-A0A1Y4L6J9-F1
#
_entry.id   AF-A0A1Y4L6J9-F1
#
_cell.length_a   1.000
_cell.length_b   1.000
_cell.length_c   1.000
_cell.angle_alpha   90.00
_cell.angle_beta   90.00
_cell.angle_gamma   90.00
#
_symmetry.space_group_name_H-M   'P 1'
#
loop_
_entity.id
_entity.type
_entity.pdbx_description
1 polymer ?
#
loop_
_entity_poly.entity_id
_entity_poly.type
_entity_poly.pdbx_seq_one_letter_code
_entity_poly.pdbx_strand_id
1 'polypeptide(L)'
;MKLTRHNGRSGKHGTYNPRHNDRRFDVENSEHIDAQRAKKNVYWDCYRGFTTPELRENPEQPDFSFEEIERMYYYEHYSDHVDAQNARNEKTRHTERNRTVEDLLKNNKTCPEESIYQIGTMEESVPPGTLALIVSEFYEEFERRFG
;
A
#
# COMPACT_ATOMS: atom_id res chain seq x y z
N MET A 1 -23.60 -9.80 9.57
CA MET A 1 -22.35 -9.47 8.85
C MET A 1 -22.44 -8.13 8.10
N LYS A 2 -21.44 -7.25 8.24
CA LYS A 2 -21.37 -5.91 7.62
C LYS A 2 -20.15 -5.83 6.71
N LEU A 3 -20.30 -5.22 5.53
CA LEU A 3 -19.18 -4.83 4.65
C LEU A 3 -19.11 -3.31 4.57
N THR A 4 -17.94 -2.74 4.85
CA THR A 4 -17.65 -1.32 4.57
C THR A 4 -16.43 -1.20 3.67
N ARG A 5 -16.45 -0.16 2.82
CA ARG A 5 -15.35 0.24 1.96
C ARG A 5 -15.02 1.71 2.19
N HIS A 6 -13.74 2.02 2.33
CA HIS A 6 -13.23 3.40 2.31
C HIS A 6 -11.91 3.50 1.54
N ASN A 7 -11.60 4.69 1.02
CA ASN A 7 -10.31 5.02 0.43
C ASN A 7 -9.62 6.05 1.33
N GLY A 8 -8.36 5.80 1.67
CA GLY A 8 -7.64 6.57 2.68
C GLY A 8 -6.37 7.27 2.18
N ARG A 9 -5.97 7.13 0.92
CA ARG A 9 -4.60 7.59 0.55
C ARG A 9 -4.47 9.09 0.32
N SER A 10 -5.53 9.78 -0.09
CA SER A 10 -5.51 11.25 -0.24
C SER A 10 -6.80 11.91 0.26
N GLY A 11 -6.66 13.12 0.81
CA GLY A 11 -7.79 13.87 1.35
C GLY A 11 -7.50 15.35 1.55
N LYS A 12 -8.35 16.04 2.33
CA LYS A 12 -8.24 17.49 2.59
C LYS A 12 -6.88 17.92 3.16
N HIS A 13 -6.19 17.02 3.85
CA HIS A 13 -4.89 17.28 4.49
C HIS A 13 -3.69 16.74 3.69
N GLY A 14 -3.90 16.36 2.43
CA GLY A 14 -2.85 15.85 1.54
C GLY A 14 -2.88 14.33 1.42
N THR A 15 -1.72 13.76 1.07
CA THR A 15 -1.51 12.33 0.90
C THR A 15 -1.09 11.72 2.23
N TYR A 16 -1.79 10.69 2.69
CA TYR A 16 -1.50 10.00 3.94
C TYR A 16 -0.37 8.98 3.73
N ASN A 17 0.15 8.35 4.79
CA ASN A 17 1.23 7.35 4.72
C ASN A 17 0.65 5.95 5.04
N PRO A 18 1.11 4.85 4.38
CA PRO A 18 0.52 3.53 4.57
C PRO A 18 1.01 2.83 5.85
N ARG A 19 1.77 3.52 6.71
CA ARG A 19 2.36 3.02 7.97
C ARG A 19 1.35 2.34 8.89
N HIS A 20 0.10 2.79 8.89
CA HIS A 20 -0.95 2.13 9.67
C HIS A 20 -1.20 0.68 9.24
N ASN A 21 -1.11 0.38 7.95
CA ASN A 21 -1.27 -0.96 7.39
C ASN A 21 -0.06 -1.84 7.70
N ASP A 22 1.12 -1.25 7.78
CA ASP A 22 2.37 -1.96 8.01
C ASP A 22 2.56 -2.42 9.47
N ARG A 23 1.80 -1.83 10.40
CA ARG A 23 1.97 -2.04 11.85
C ARG A 23 3.40 -1.78 12.34
N ARG A 24 4.15 -0.92 11.64
CA ARG A 24 5.50 -0.46 12.01
C ARG A 24 5.44 0.69 13.01
N PHE A 25 4.81 0.40 14.15
CA PHE A 25 4.70 1.26 15.32
C PHE A 25 4.41 0.38 16.53
N ASP A 26 4.56 0.93 17.72
CA ASP A 26 4.23 0.20 18.93
C ASP A 26 2.71 0.00 19.02
N VAL A 27 2.26 -1.21 18.69
CA VAL A 27 0.84 -1.60 18.65
C VAL A 27 0.21 -1.52 20.04
N GLU A 28 0.98 -1.70 21.11
CA GLU A 28 0.48 -1.62 22.49
C GLU A 28 0.01 -0.19 22.84
N ASN A 29 0.53 0.83 22.15
CA ASN A 29 0.09 2.22 22.32
C ASN A 29 -1.22 2.54 21.56
N SER A 30 -1.83 1.58 20.87
CA SER A 30 -3.05 1.79 20.09
C SER A 30 -4.27 1.19 20.77
N GLU A 31 -5.19 2.04 21.25
CA GLU A 31 -6.43 1.63 21.92
C GLU A 31 -7.35 0.73 21.08
N HIS A 32 -7.23 0.78 19.75
CA HIS A 32 -8.16 0.08 18.83
C HIS A 32 -7.54 -1.13 18.13
N ILE A 33 -6.29 -1.50 18.44
CA ILE A 33 -5.63 -2.64 17.80
C ILE A 33 -5.38 -3.72 18.85
N ASP A 34 -5.94 -4.90 18.61
CA ASP A 34 -5.65 -6.10 19.39
C ASP A 34 -4.29 -6.67 18.93
N ALA A 35 -3.28 -6.56 19.80
CA ALA A 35 -1.92 -7.02 19.52
C ALA A 35 -1.83 -8.54 19.23
N GLN A 36 -2.69 -9.36 19.84
CA GLN A 36 -2.71 -10.80 19.56
C GLN A 36 -3.31 -11.11 18.19
N ARG A 37 -4.27 -10.30 17.74
CA ARG A 37 -4.80 -10.40 16.37
C ARG A 37 -3.84 -9.83 15.33
N ALA A 38 -3.07 -8.79 15.67
CA ALA A 38 -2.06 -8.22 14.77
C ALA A 38 -0.99 -9.23 14.35
N LYS A 39 -0.65 -10.19 15.23
CA LYS A 39 0.24 -11.33 14.91
C LYS A 39 -0.31 -12.24 13.80
N LYS A 40 -1.62 -12.24 13.57
CA LYS A 40 -2.29 -13.03 12.54
C LYS A 40 -2.41 -12.31 11.20
N ASN A 41 -1.87 -11.09 11.09
CA ASN A 41 -1.87 -10.36 9.84
C ASN A 41 -1.09 -11.12 8.78
N VAL A 42 -1.58 -11.07 7.56
CA VAL A 42 -0.86 -11.52 6.38
C VAL A 42 -0.62 -10.29 5.52
N TYR A 43 0.60 -10.14 5.05
CA TYR A 43 1.00 -9.07 4.17
C TYR A 43 1.37 -9.65 2.81
N TRP A 44 1.23 -8.86 1.76
CA TRP A 44 1.65 -9.23 0.42
C TRP A 44 2.16 -7.99 -0.30
N ASP A 45 3.22 -8.14 -1.07
CA ASP A 45 3.67 -7.14 -2.03
C ASP A 45 4.18 -7.81 -3.32
N CYS A 46 4.24 -7.01 -4.39
CA CYS A 46 4.60 -7.48 -5.73
C CYS A 46 6.06 -7.93 -5.88
N TYR A 47 6.93 -7.70 -4.89
CA TYR A 47 8.35 -8.06 -4.95
C TYR A 47 8.68 -9.32 -4.15
N ARG A 48 8.05 -9.50 -3.00
CA ARG A 48 8.35 -10.60 -2.06
C ARG A 48 7.25 -11.65 -1.99
N GLY A 49 6.06 -11.35 -2.50
CA GLY A 49 4.88 -12.18 -2.30
C GLY A 49 4.37 -12.09 -0.87
N PHE A 50 3.86 -13.21 -0.33
CA PHE A 50 3.27 -13.23 1.00
C PHE A 50 4.32 -13.21 2.11
N THR A 51 4.05 -12.44 3.17
CA THR A 51 4.82 -12.44 4.41
C THR A 51 3.89 -12.35 5.63
N THR A 52 4.42 -12.68 6.81
CA THR A 52 3.73 -12.61 8.10
C THR A 52 4.61 -11.86 9.10
N PRO A 53 4.09 -11.39 10.24
CA PRO A 53 4.90 -10.80 11.30
C PRO A 53 6.13 -11.63 11.66
N GLU A 54 5.99 -12.96 11.75
CA GLU A 54 7.09 -13.87 12.08
C GLU A 54 8.15 -13.93 10.97
N LEU A 55 7.74 -13.91 9.70
CA LEU A 55 8.68 -13.92 8.56
C LEU A 55 9.45 -12.59 8.45
N ARG A 56 8.84 -11.47 8.86
CA ARG A 56 9.50 -10.15 8.89
C ARG A 56 10.63 -10.06 9.91
N GLU A 57 10.59 -10.88 10.97
CA GLU A 57 11.66 -10.95 11.98
C GLU A 57 12.88 -11.74 11.48
N ASN A 58 12.80 -12.41 10.32
CA ASN A 58 13.91 -13.17 9.76
C ASN A 58 14.98 -12.23 9.18
N PRO A 59 16.20 -12.19 9.75
CA PRO A 59 17.27 -11.30 9.27
C PRO A 59 17.81 -11.68 7.89
N GLU A 60 17.53 -12.90 7.40
CA GLU A 60 17.96 -13.36 6.08
C GLU A 60 17.08 -12.81 4.94
N GLN A 61 15.91 -12.25 5.25
CA GLN A 61 15.01 -11.68 4.26
C GLN A 61 14.88 -10.16 4.44
N PRO A 62 14.97 -9.37 3.36
CA PRO A 62 14.72 -7.93 3.45
C PRO A 62 13.28 -7.62 3.89
N ASP A 63 13.14 -6.94 5.04
CA ASP A 63 11.84 -6.45 5.50
C ASP A 63 11.58 -5.00 5.04
N PHE A 64 10.97 -4.84 3.87
CA PHE A 64 10.51 -3.56 3.33
C PHE A 64 9.12 -3.16 3.83
N SER A 65 8.97 -1.89 4.14
CA SER A 65 7.70 -1.26 4.46
C SER A 65 6.84 -1.07 3.22
N PHE A 66 5.53 -0.90 3.39
CA PHE A 66 4.68 -0.54 2.25
C PHE A 66 5.11 0.78 1.58
N GLU A 67 5.61 1.75 2.35
CA GLU A 67 6.16 2.99 1.79
C GLU A 67 7.42 2.73 0.94
N GLU A 68 8.28 1.81 1.36
CA GLU A 68 9.47 1.41 0.59
C GLU A 68 9.10 0.64 -0.68
N ILE A 69 8.15 -0.30 -0.58
CA ILE A 69 7.61 -1.04 -1.73
C ILE A 69 6.99 -0.08 -2.75
N GLU A 70 6.12 0.84 -2.31
CA GLU A 70 5.51 1.86 -3.17
C GLU A 70 6.59 2.72 -3.84
N ARG A 71 7.62 3.12 -3.10
CA ARG A 71 8.74 3.87 -3.65
C ARG A 71 9.49 3.06 -4.71
N MET A 72 9.84 1.82 -4.42
CA MET A 72 10.52 0.93 -5.38
C MET A 72 9.70 0.79 -6.67
N TYR A 73 8.39 0.53 -6.53
CA TYR A 73 7.46 0.44 -7.66
C TYR A 73 7.43 1.71 -8.49
N TYR A 74 7.36 2.87 -7.84
CA TYR A 74 7.31 4.13 -8.57
C TYR A 74 8.61 4.44 -9.31
N TYR A 75 9.75 4.14 -8.70
CA TYR A 75 11.03 4.28 -9.36
C TYR A 75 11.16 3.33 -10.55
N GLU A 76 10.77 2.07 -10.39
CA GLU A 76 10.84 1.07 -11.46
C GLU A 76 9.96 1.44 -12.67
N HIS A 77 8.75 1.94 -12.42
CA HIS A 77 7.76 2.13 -13.49
C HIS A 77 7.64 3.56 -14.00
N TYR A 78 8.07 4.58 -13.25
CA TYR A 78 7.84 5.99 -13.62
C TYR A 78 9.11 6.85 -13.75
N SER A 79 10.31 6.37 -13.40
CA SER A 79 11.54 7.18 -13.51
C SER A 79 11.77 7.67 -14.94
N ASP A 80 11.74 6.77 -15.93
CA ASP A 80 11.94 7.13 -17.35
C ASP A 80 10.91 8.14 -17.84
N HIS A 81 9.66 8.02 -17.37
CA HIS A 81 8.60 8.97 -17.71
C HIS A 81 8.88 10.36 -17.12
N VAL A 82 9.33 10.42 -15.86
CA VAL A 82 9.72 11.65 -15.18
C VAL A 82 10.89 12.31 -15.90
N ASP A 83 11.95 11.57 -16.20
CA ASP A 83 13.13 12.09 -16.88
C ASP A 83 12.81 12.62 -18.27
N ALA A 84 12.01 11.87 -19.05
CA ALA A 84 11.57 12.31 -20.36
C ALA A 84 10.69 13.57 -20.29
N GLN A 85 9.84 13.70 -19.27
CA GLN A 85 9.02 14.91 -19.06
C GLN A 85 9.89 16.10 -18.64
N ASN A 86 10.86 15.90 -17.76
CA ASN A 86 11.78 16.94 -17.31
C ASN A 86 12.67 17.43 -18.47
N ALA A 87 13.20 16.53 -19.30
CA ALA A 87 13.95 16.89 -20.50
C ALA A 87 13.12 17.72 -21.50
N ARG A 88 11.82 17.41 -21.66
CA ARG A 88 10.90 18.22 -22.47
C ARG A 88 10.69 19.60 -21.87
N ASN A 89 10.44 19.68 -20.57
CA ASN A 89 10.28 20.94 -19.85
C ASN A 89 11.52 21.82 -20.02
N GLU A 90 12.73 21.28 -19.83
CA GLU A 90 14.01 21.95 -20.02
C GLU A 90 14.16 22.50 -21.44
N LYS A 91 13.86 21.69 -22.46
CA LYS A 91 13.89 22.13 -23.87
C LYS A 91 12.96 23.32 -24.12
N THR A 92 11.82 23.35 -23.44
CA THR A 92 10.84 24.46 -23.51
C THR A 92 11.11 25.58 -22.49
N ARG A 93 12.21 25.51 -21.72
CA ARG A 93 12.60 26.47 -20.67
C ARG A 93 11.58 26.60 -19.53
N HIS A 94 10.87 25.51 -19.23
CA HIS A 94 9.89 25.40 -18.15
C HIS A 94 10.41 24.52 -17.00
N THR A 95 11.63 24.74 -16.54
CA THR A 95 12.27 23.91 -15.51
C THR A 95 11.56 23.98 -14.15
N GLU A 96 10.75 25.00 -13.91
CA GLU A 96 9.86 25.09 -12.75
C GLU A 96 8.81 23.97 -12.69
N ARG A 97 8.59 23.26 -13.79
CA ARG A 97 7.66 22.13 -13.89
C ARG A 97 8.34 20.77 -13.71
N ASN A 98 9.66 20.75 -13.52
CA ASN A 98 10.38 19.51 -13.26
C ASN A 98 9.97 18.94 -11.90
N ARG A 99 9.90 17.61 -11.85
CA ARG A 99 9.45 16.85 -10.68
C ARG A 99 10.32 15.64 -10.47
N THR A 100 10.38 15.12 -9.26
CA THR A 100 10.97 13.82 -8.95
C THR A 100 9.90 12.73 -8.90
N VAL A 101 10.33 11.47 -8.74
CA VAL A 101 9.44 10.34 -8.51
C VAL A 101 8.70 10.51 -7.16
N GLU A 102 9.35 11.05 -6.13
CA GLU A 102 8.71 11.35 -4.84
C GLU A 102 7.60 12.41 -4.96
N ASP A 103 7.75 13.38 -5.85
CA ASP A 103 6.69 14.35 -6.10
C ASP A 103 5.44 13.65 -6.65
N LEU A 104 5.59 12.59 -7.46
CA LEU A 104 4.47 11.76 -7.91
C LEU A 104 3.83 11.00 -6.76
N LEU A 105 4.62 10.39 -5.88
CA LEU A 105 4.13 9.63 -4.72
C LEU A 105 3.31 10.50 -3.77
N LYS A 106 3.69 11.78 -3.61
CA LYS A 106 3.03 12.72 -2.68
C LYS A 106 1.91 13.52 -3.32
N ASN A 107 1.81 13.55 -4.65
CA ASN A 107 0.76 14.29 -5.35
C ASN A 107 -0.58 13.56 -5.24
N ASN A 108 -1.63 14.29 -4.88
CA ASN A 108 -2.97 13.74 -4.64
C ASN A 108 -3.63 13.06 -5.86
N LYS A 109 -3.13 13.31 -7.07
CA LYS A 109 -3.64 12.70 -8.31
C LYS A 109 -2.85 11.47 -8.76
N THR A 110 -1.65 11.30 -8.22
CA THR A 110 -0.74 10.22 -8.66
C THR A 110 -0.20 9.41 -7.50
N CYS A 111 -0.58 9.70 -6.26
CA CYS A 111 -0.27 8.85 -5.12
C CYS A 111 -0.92 7.48 -5.28
N PRO A 112 -0.37 6.43 -4.64
CA PRO A 112 -0.99 5.11 -4.64
C PRO A 112 -2.45 5.18 -4.17
N GLU A 113 -3.31 4.33 -4.70
CA GLU A 113 -4.68 4.23 -4.20
C GLU A 113 -4.76 3.23 -3.06
N GLU A 114 -5.66 3.48 -2.11
CA GLU A 114 -5.94 2.55 -1.02
C GLU A 114 -7.43 2.23 -1.00
N SER A 115 -7.79 0.97 -0.88
CA SER A 115 -9.18 0.55 -0.64
C SER A 115 -9.20 -0.45 0.50
N ILE A 116 -9.85 -0.09 1.60
CA ILE A 116 -9.95 -0.93 2.79
C ILE A 116 -11.35 -1.54 2.83
N TYR A 117 -11.39 -2.87 2.84
CA TYR A 117 -12.59 -3.66 3.06
C TYR A 117 -12.60 -4.21 4.48
N GLN A 118 -13.64 -3.89 5.23
CA GLN A 118 -13.89 -4.50 6.54
C GLN A 118 -15.09 -5.43 6.42
N ILE A 119 -14.88 -6.72 6.69
CA ILE A 119 -15.89 -7.77 6.63
C ILE A 119 -16.15 -8.28 8.05
N GLY A 120 -17.36 -8.01 8.56
CA GLY A 120 -17.78 -8.40 9.91
C GLY A 120 -17.64 -7.29 10.97
N THR A 121 -17.83 -7.68 12.23
CA THR A 121 -17.70 -6.86 13.44
C THR A 121 -16.71 -7.51 14.41
N MET A 122 -16.53 -6.94 15.61
CA MET A 122 -15.69 -7.56 16.64
C MET A 122 -16.25 -8.90 17.11
N GLU A 123 -17.57 -9.02 17.15
CA GLU A 123 -18.33 -10.17 17.64
C GLU A 123 -18.63 -11.19 16.54
N GLU A 124 -18.80 -10.73 15.30
CA GLU A 124 -19.20 -11.55 14.15
C GLU A 124 -18.18 -11.39 13.02
N SER A 125 -17.26 -12.35 12.89
CA SER A 125 -16.23 -12.36 11.83
C SER A 125 -16.33 -13.60 10.96
N VAL A 126 -15.86 -13.48 9.72
CA VAL A 126 -15.72 -14.62 8.80
C VAL A 126 -14.50 -15.48 9.18
N PRO A 127 -14.52 -16.79 8.92
CA PRO A 127 -13.35 -17.63 9.09
C PRO A 127 -12.16 -17.14 8.25
N PRO A 128 -10.91 -17.29 8.72
CA PRO A 128 -9.72 -16.88 7.97
C PRO A 128 -9.63 -17.46 6.56
N GLY A 129 -10.02 -18.72 6.38
CA GLY A 129 -10.05 -19.36 5.05
C GLY A 129 -11.01 -18.69 4.08
N THR A 130 -12.13 -18.15 4.57
CA THR A 130 -13.06 -17.38 3.74
C THR A 130 -12.47 -16.03 3.33
N LEU A 131 -11.75 -15.35 4.23
CA LEU A 131 -11.03 -14.12 3.87
C LEU A 131 -9.97 -14.36 2.80
N ALA A 132 -9.21 -15.45 2.92
CA ALA A 132 -8.21 -15.82 1.93
C ALA A 132 -8.86 -16.03 0.55
N LEU A 133 -9.98 -16.76 0.47
CA LEU A 133 -10.71 -16.95 -0.78
C LEU A 133 -11.20 -15.64 -1.39
N ILE A 134 -11.78 -14.74 -0.57
CA ILE A 134 -12.25 -13.43 -1.04
C ILE A 134 -11.10 -12.62 -1.64
N VAL A 135 -9.94 -12.61 -0.97
CA VAL A 135 -8.76 -11.87 -1.45
C VAL A 135 -8.21 -12.51 -2.73
N SER A 136 -8.12 -13.83 -2.80
CA SER A 136 -7.67 -14.56 -3.99
C SER A 136 -8.57 -14.30 -5.20
N GLU A 137 -9.89 -14.46 -5.05
CA GLU A 137 -10.86 -14.18 -6.12
C GLU A 137 -10.82 -12.71 -6.56
N PHE A 138 -10.61 -11.78 -5.62
CA PHE A 138 -10.44 -10.37 -5.94
C PHE A 138 -9.19 -10.12 -6.80
N TYR A 139 -8.04 -10.68 -6.43
CA TYR A 139 -6.82 -10.54 -7.22
C TYR A 139 -6.96 -11.17 -8.61
N GLU A 140 -7.52 -12.38 -8.71
CA GLU A 140 -7.78 -13.03 -10.01
C GLU A 140 -8.65 -12.16 -10.91
N GLU A 141 -9.73 -11.58 -10.37
CA GLU A 141 -10.63 -10.72 -11.14
C GLU A 141 -10.00 -9.37 -11.48
N PHE A 142 -9.15 -8.83 -10.61
CA PHE A 142 -8.41 -7.59 -10.85
C PHE A 142 -7.42 -7.77 -12.01
N GLU A 143 -6.55 -8.77 -11.92
CA GLU A 143 -5.58 -9.13 -12.97
C GLU A 143 -6.29 -9.43 -14.30
N ARG A 144 -7.41 -10.17 -14.27
CA ARG A 144 -8.19 -10.46 -15.48
C ARG A 144 -8.73 -9.19 -16.17
N ARG A 145 -9.01 -8.13 -15.41
CA ARG A 145 -9.59 -6.87 -15.94
C ARG A 145 -8.53 -5.84 -16.31
N PHE A 146 -7.42 -5.80 -15.58
CA PHE A 146 -6.48 -4.69 -15.61
C PHE A 146 -5.05 -5.10 -16.00
N GLY A 147 -4.77 -6.41 -16.09
CA GLY A 147 -3.42 -6.97 -16.27
C GLY A 147 -2.58 -6.77 -15.03
#